data_AF-A0A8C5Z8F6-F1
#
_entry.id   AF-A0A8C5Z8F6-F1
#
_cell.length_a   1.000
_cell.length_b   1.000
_cell.length_c   1.000
_cell.angle_alpha   90.00
_cell.angle_beta   90.00
_cell.angle_gamma   90.00
#
_symmetry.space_group_name_H-M   'P 1'
#
loop_
_entity.id
_entity.type
_entity.pdbx_description
1 polymer ?
#
loop_
_entity_poly.entity_id
_entity_poly.type
_entity_poly.pdbx_seq_one_letter_code
_entity_poly.pdbx_strand_id
1 'polypeptide(L)' 'ILGKKVFFDPAVNGTKIGRIEFELYDNVVPKTAENFRALCGDTDLTNGFGGKSIYGSKFADENFVKKHDKFILV' A
#
# COMPACT_ATOMS: atom_id res chain seq x y z
N ILE A 1 -4.30 -15.84 8.84
CA ILE A 1 -3.05 -16.06 8.11
C ILE A 1 -2.75 -14.73 7.43
N LEU A 2 -1.59 -14.13 7.69
CA LEU A 2 -1.19 -12.88 7.06
C LEU A 2 -0.91 -13.11 5.57
N GLY A 3 -1.21 -12.11 4.75
CA GLY A 3 -1.20 -12.21 3.28
C GLY A 3 0.15 -11.91 2.64
N LYS A 4 0.11 -11.52 1.37
CA LYS A 4 1.25 -11.14 0.54
C LYS A 4 2.10 -10.07 1.22
N LYS A 5 3.40 -10.10 0.94
CA LYS A 5 4.36 -9.10 1.40
C LYS A 5 4.82 -8.23 0.23
N VAL A 6 4.99 -6.95 0.49
CA VAL A 6 5.58 -5.97 -0.43
C VAL A 6 6.57 -5.11 0.33
N PHE A 7 7.45 -4.38 -0.36
CA PHE A 7 8.48 -3.59 0.30
C PHE A 7 8.78 -2.29 -0.45
N PHE A 8 9.29 -1.32 0.30
CA PHE A 8 9.91 -0.12 -0.24
C PHE A 8 11.38 -0.07 0.18
N ASP A 9 12.25 0.38 -0.72
CA ASP A 9 13.65 0.69 -0.45
C ASP A 9 13.84 2.22 -0.52
N PRO A 10 13.39 2.98 0.51
CA PRO A 10 13.46 4.44 0.50
C PRO A 10 14.90 4.96 0.46
N ALA A 11 15.06 6.12 -0.17
CA ALA A 11 16.30 6.90 -0.17
C ALA A 11 16.03 8.36 0.21
N VAL A 12 16.90 8.95 1.02
CA VAL A 12 16.88 10.37 1.38
C VAL A 12 18.15 10.99 0.82
N ASN A 13 18.00 12.03 -0.01
CA ASN A 13 19.12 12.67 -0.71
C ASN A 13 20.01 11.65 -1.46
N GLY A 14 19.38 10.66 -2.11
CA GLY A 14 20.08 9.59 -2.83
C GLY A 14 20.69 8.48 -1.95
N THR A 15 20.67 8.63 -0.63
CA THR A 15 21.19 7.61 0.29
C THR A 15 20.07 6.68 0.72
N LYS A 16 20.21 5.38 0.44
CA LYS A 16 19.25 4.35 0.90
C LYS A 16 19.23 4.29 2.42
N ILE A 17 18.04 4.29 3.02
CA ILE A 17 17.88 4.33 4.50
C ILE A 17 17.37 3.02 5.11
N GLY A 18 17.43 1.93 4.35
CA GLY A 18 16.94 0.61 4.75
C GLY A 18 15.67 0.20 4.01
N ARG A 19 15.21 -1.04 4.24
CA ARG A 19 14.00 -1.60 3.63
C ARG A 19 12.83 -1.53 4.59
N ILE A 20 11.67 -1.11 4.10
CA ILE A 20 10.39 -1.17 4.81
C ILE A 20 9.58 -2.30 4.18
N GLU A 21 9.23 -3.31 4.96
CA GLU A 21 8.37 -4.43 4.51
C GLU A 21 6.95 -4.24 5.06
N PHE A 22 5.97 -4.47 4.19
CA PHE A 22 4.54 -4.44 4.51
C PHE A 22 3.98 -5.84 4.35
N GLU A 23 3.12 -6.23 5.28
CA GLU A 23 2.37 -7.46 5.23
C GLU A 23 0.88 -7.14 5.07
N LEU A 24 0.25 -7.66 4.02
CA LEU A 24 -1.08 -7.24 3.61
C LEU A 24 -2.16 -8.14 4.22
N TYR A 25 -3.31 -7.56 4.56
CA TYR A 25 -4.47 -8.29 5.06
C TYR A 25 -5.37 -8.80 3.91
N ASP A 26 -4.82 -9.61 3.01
CA ASP A 26 -5.52 -10.10 1.80
C ASP A 26 -6.86 -10.78 2.13
N ASN A 27 -6.95 -11.45 3.28
CA ASN A 27 -8.15 -12.17 3.70
C ASN A 27 -9.21 -11.26 4.36
N VAL A 28 -8.89 -9.98 4.60
CA VAL A 28 -9.80 -9.00 5.21
C VAL A 28 -10.20 -7.93 4.20
N VAL A 29 -9.26 -7.49 3.38
CA VAL A 29 -9.45 -6.44 2.37
C VAL A 29 -8.81 -6.83 1.02
N PRO A 30 -9.30 -7.89 0.36
CA PRO A 30 -8.67 -8.42 -0.85
C PRO A 30 -8.51 -7.40 -1.98
N LYS A 31 -9.48 -6.49 -2.18
CA LYS A 31 -9.38 -5.46 -3.23
C LYS A 31 -8.37 -4.39 -2.88
N THR A 32 -8.40 -3.92 -1.64
CA THR A 32 -7.47 -2.89 -1.16
C THR A 32 -6.03 -3.40 -1.17
N ALA A 33 -5.82 -4.63 -0.71
CA ALA A 33 -4.50 -5.27 -0.69
C ALA A 33 -3.95 -5.51 -2.10
N GLU A 34 -4.78 -5.99 -3.03
CA GLU A 34 -4.35 -6.21 -4.41
C GLU A 34 -4.03 -4.89 -5.13
N ASN A 35 -4.81 -3.85 -4.88
CA ASN A 35 -4.51 -2.51 -5.39
C ASN A 35 -3.15 -2.00 -4.88
N PHE A 36 -2.88 -2.10 -3.58
CA PHE A 36 -1.60 -1.66 -3.01
C PHE A 36 -0.42 -2.46 -3.58
N ARG A 37 -0.58 -3.78 -3.70
CA ARG A 37 0.44 -4.66 -4.29
C ARG A 37 0.78 -4.28 -5.72
N ALA A 38 -0.22 -3.98 -6.54
CA ALA A 38 -0.01 -3.60 -7.94
C ALA A 38 0.68 -2.23 -8.06
N LEU A 39 0.29 -1.25 -7.24
CA LEU A 39 0.87 0.09 -7.23
C LEU A 39 2.31 0.15 -6.73
N CYS A 40 2.77 -0.84 -5.96
CA CYS A 40 4.20 -0.94 -5.61
C CYS A 40 5.13 -1.02 -6.85
N GLY A 41 4.59 -1.27 -8.05
CA GLY A 41 5.32 -1.26 -9.33
C GLY A 41 4.97 -0.13 -10.30
N ASP A 42 4.12 0.84 -9.93
CA ASP A 42 3.59 1.87 -10.83
C ASP A 42 3.76 3.29 -10.25
N THR A 43 4.22 4.27 -11.04
CA THR A 43 4.72 5.57 -10.55
C THR A 43 4.21 6.76 -11.37
N ASP A 44 2.89 6.86 -11.56
CA ASP A 44 2.31 7.81 -12.50
C ASP A 44 2.60 9.29 -12.18
N LEU A 45 2.58 9.71 -10.90
CA LEU A 45 2.73 11.14 -10.53
C LEU A 45 3.32 11.31 -9.11
N THR A 46 4.44 12.04 -8.99
CA THR A 46 5.25 12.20 -7.75
C THR A 46 4.92 13.43 -6.92
N ASN A 47 3.80 14.10 -7.17
CA ASN A 47 3.45 15.40 -6.56
C ASN A 47 2.26 15.36 -5.58
N GLY A 48 1.73 14.17 -5.26
CA GLY A 48 0.63 13.99 -4.32
C GLY A 48 -0.77 14.34 -4.84
N PHE A 49 -0.91 14.82 -6.07
CA PHE A 49 -2.22 15.13 -6.71
C PHE A 49 -2.68 14.06 -7.71
N GLY A 50 -1.88 13.01 -7.91
CA GLY A 50 -2.16 11.88 -8.81
C GLY A 50 -2.45 10.58 -8.07
N GLY A 51 -2.19 9.45 -8.75
CA GLY A 51 -2.44 8.11 -8.25
C GLY A 51 -3.82 7.60 -8.67
N LYS A 52 -3.83 6.61 -9.56
CA LYS A 52 -5.04 5.91 -9.97
C LYS A 52 -5.01 4.52 -9.34
N SER A 53 -6.13 4.04 -8.80
CA SER A 53 -6.21 2.64 -8.42
C SER A 53 -6.24 1.78 -9.68
N ILE A 54 -5.91 0.49 -9.56
CA ILE A 54 -6.09 -0.46 -10.67
C ILE A 54 -7.57 -0.63 -11.08
N TYR A 55 -8.50 -0.04 -10.30
CA TYR A 55 -9.94 -0.07 -10.52
C TYR A 55 -10.51 1.25 -11.06
N GLY A 56 -9.71 2.30 -11.22
CA GLY A 56 -10.19 3.62 -11.65
C GLY A 56 -9.65 4.77 -10.80
N SER A 57 -10.21 5.97 -11.00
CA SER A 57 -9.83 7.14 -10.19
C SER A 57 -10.20 6.98 -8.71
N LYS A 58 -11.26 6.23 -8.41
CA LYS A 58 -11.74 5.91 -7.06
C LYS A 58 -12.39 4.52 -7.05
N PHE A 59 -12.38 3.87 -5.90
CA PHE A 59 -13.17 2.67 -5.62
C PHE A 59 -13.78 2.78 -4.22
N ALA A 60 -14.87 2.07 -3.96
CA ALA A 60 -15.59 2.14 -2.68
C ALA A 60 -14.79 1.54 -1.52
N ASP A 61 -15.02 2.03 -0.31
CA ASP A 61 -14.47 1.44 0.92
C ASP A 61 -14.88 -0.03 1.01
N GLU A 62 -13.90 -0.92 1.19
CA GLU A 62 -14.14 -2.35 1.19
C GLU A 62 -14.79 -2.83 2.49
N ASN A 63 -14.29 -2.35 3.63
CA ASN A 63 -14.87 -2.51 4.96
C ASN A 63 -14.06 -1.71 6.01
N PHE A 64 -14.51 -1.75 7.27
CA PHE A 64 -13.88 -1.10 8.42
C PHE A 64 -13.56 -2.09 9.56
N VAL A 65 -13.23 -3.34 9.24
CA VAL A 65 -13.03 -4.42 10.25
C VAL A 65 -11.78 -4.21 11.10
N LYS A 66 -10.71 -3.66 10.52
CA LYS A 66 -9.45 -3.38 11.23
C LYS A 66 -9.48 -1.98 11.86
N LYS A 67 -9.10 -1.91 13.14
CA LYS A 67 -8.96 -0.64 13.88
C LYS A 67 -7.51 -0.17 13.82
N HIS A 68 -7.32 1.15 13.88
CA HIS A 68 -6.00 1.79 13.95
C HIS A 68 -5.49 1.84 15.40
N ASP A 69 -5.28 0.66 15.99
CA ASP A 69 -4.90 0.49 17.39
C ASP A 69 -3.46 -0.05 17.57
N LYS A 70 -2.72 -0.20 16.47
CA LYS A 70 -1.34 -0.69 16.45
C LYS A 70 -0.36 0.35 15.95
N PHE A 71 0.83 0.36 16.53
CA PHE A 71 1.96 1.10 15.99
C PHE A 71 2.32 0.51 14.62
N ILE A 72 2.32 1.35 13.58
CA ILE A 72 2.56 0.99 12.17
C ILE A 72 1.44 0.08 11.62
N LEU A 73 0.29 0.68 11.33
CA LEU A 73 -0.77 0.12 10.50
C LEU A 73 -0.97 1.06 9.30
N VAL A 74 -0.90 0.50 8.09
CA VAL A 74 -1.17 1.18 6.81
C VAL A 74 -2.37 0.53 6.15
#